data_AF-A0A524DGN5-F1
#
_entry.id   AF-A0A524DGN5-F1
#
_cell.length_a   1.000
_cell.length_b   1.000
_cell.length_c   1.000
_cell.angle_alpha   90.00
_cell.angle_beta   90.00
_cell.angle_gamma   90.00
#
_symmetry.space_group_name_H-M   'P 1'
#
loop_
_entity.id
_entity.type
_entity.pdbx_description
1 polymer ?
#
loop_
_entity_poly.entity_id
_entity_poly.type
_entity_poly.pdbx_seq_one_letter_code
_entity_poly.pdbx_strand_id
1 'polypeptide(L)'
;MNEKVQQFLDELFSTTELNRLHEKYGNGRIFSTPIIGVAKGDDPIFEKFKEVVGPEHFTPVELWRACGQDEESPSNLRILSIVFPYVDRIREESKDFIEFPRVKLPADIYSLGRNYANEFKKETCRQSINFFEDHGYNAVAAMVSEVFSIYTKGSFYSNWSERHIAYAAGLGTFSLTDALITEAGYNV
;
A
#
# COMPACT_ATOMS: atom_id res chain seq x y z
N MET A 1 -2.49 -17.54 -7.04
CA MET A 1 -1.50 -16.45 -7.02
C MET A 1 -0.30 -16.90 -7.83
N ASN A 2 0.38 -16.01 -8.57
CA ASN A 2 1.61 -16.40 -9.28
C ASN A 2 2.73 -16.61 -8.24
N GLU A 3 3.22 -17.84 -8.09
CA GLU A 3 4.23 -18.23 -7.09
C GLU A 3 5.50 -17.39 -7.20
N LYS A 4 5.88 -16.96 -8.41
CA LYS A 4 7.07 -16.12 -8.63
C LYS A 4 6.92 -14.73 -8.02
N VAL A 5 5.74 -14.13 -8.13
CA VAL A 5 5.47 -12.80 -7.56
C VAL A 5 5.51 -12.86 -6.03
N GLN A 6 4.91 -13.91 -5.45
CA GLN A 6 4.96 -14.12 -4.00
C GLN A 6 6.41 -14.31 -3.52
N GLN A 7 7.17 -15.18 -4.17
CA GLN A 7 8.56 -15.45 -3.80
C GLN A 7 9.43 -14.17 -3.89
N PHE A 8 9.27 -13.39 -4.96
CA PHE A 8 9.96 -12.11 -5.12
C PHE A 8 9.66 -11.14 -3.97
N LEU A 9 8.39 -11.00 -3.59
CA LEU A 9 8.00 -10.08 -2.52
C LEU A 9 8.44 -10.60 -1.14
N ASP A 10 8.39 -11.91 -0.90
CA ASP A 10 8.89 -12.52 0.34
C ASP A 10 10.40 -12.28 0.48
N GLU A 11 11.17 -12.47 -0.60
CA GLU A 11 12.60 -12.18 -0.63
C GLU A 11 12.86 -10.70 -0.38
N LEU A 12 12.16 -9.81 -1.10
CA LEU A 12 12.31 -8.37 -0.92
C LEU A 12 12.06 -7.92 0.52
N PHE A 13 10.96 -8.37 1.14
CA PHE A 13 10.62 -8.04 2.54
C PHE A 13 11.61 -8.62 3.55
N SER A 14 12.23 -9.76 3.25
CA SER A 14 13.16 -10.43 4.17
C SER A 14 14.58 -9.90 4.10
N THR A 15 15.01 -9.39 2.94
CA THR A 15 16.42 -9.07 2.66
C THR A 15 16.74 -7.57 2.63
N THR A 16 15.75 -6.71 2.35
CA THR A 16 16.03 -5.28 2.23
C THR A 16 16.28 -4.60 3.58
N GLU A 17 17.36 -3.82 3.64
CA GLU A 17 17.68 -3.02 4.82
C GLU A 17 16.68 -1.88 5.05
N LEU A 18 15.91 -1.49 4.03
CA LEU A 18 14.84 -0.50 4.19
C LEU A 18 13.68 -1.03 5.04
N ASN A 19 13.50 -2.36 5.15
CA ASN A 19 12.52 -2.97 6.03
C ASN A 19 13.05 -3.16 7.47
N ARG A 20 14.02 -2.33 7.90
CA ARG A 20 14.57 -2.34 9.24
C ARG A 20 14.50 -0.97 9.88
N LEU A 21 14.30 -0.96 11.19
CA LEU A 21 14.48 0.23 12.01
C LEU A 21 15.96 0.62 12.02
N HIS A 22 16.27 1.90 12.17
CA HIS A 22 17.66 2.35 12.36
C HIS A 22 18.32 1.65 13.56
N GLU A 23 19.64 1.45 13.51
CA GLU A 23 20.44 0.75 14.54
C GLU A 23 20.19 1.26 15.97
N LYS A 24 20.08 2.58 16.16
CA LYS A 24 19.70 3.24 17.44
C LYS A 24 18.38 2.75 18.06
N TYR A 25 17.53 2.08 17.28
CA TYR A 25 16.23 1.54 17.70
C TYR A 25 16.19 -0.01 17.62
N GLY A 26 17.35 -0.65 17.53
CA GLY A 26 17.52 -2.10 17.65
C GLY A 26 17.60 -2.87 16.33
N ASN A 27 17.65 -2.20 15.18
CA ASN A 27 17.81 -2.82 13.83
C ASN A 27 16.80 -3.94 13.48
N GLY A 28 15.67 -3.97 14.17
CA GLY A 28 14.62 -4.97 13.98
C GLY A 28 13.81 -4.72 12.71
N ARG A 29 13.19 -5.77 12.16
CA ARG A 29 12.30 -5.64 11.00
C ARG A 29 11.08 -4.77 11.33
N ILE A 30 10.62 -4.01 10.34
CA ILE A 30 9.42 -3.18 10.47
C ILE A 30 8.18 -3.99 10.09
N PHE A 31 8.18 -4.59 8.90
CA PHE A 31 7.10 -5.42 8.40
C PHE A 31 7.44 -6.91 8.39
N SER A 32 6.42 -7.73 8.62
CA SER A 32 6.43 -9.18 8.40
C SER A 32 6.15 -9.50 6.93
N THR A 33 5.89 -10.76 6.61
CA THR A 33 5.55 -11.24 5.27
C THR A 33 4.38 -10.42 4.67
N PRO A 34 4.49 -9.98 3.41
CA PRO A 34 3.42 -9.23 2.76
C PRO A 34 2.19 -10.11 2.51
N ILE A 35 1.02 -9.47 2.53
CA ILE A 35 -0.21 -10.07 2.02
C ILE A 35 -0.50 -9.42 0.68
N ILE A 36 -0.72 -10.23 -0.35
CA ILE A 36 -0.95 -9.72 -1.71
C ILE A 36 -2.29 -10.17 -2.26
N GLY A 37 -2.87 -9.33 -3.10
CA GLY A 37 -4.14 -9.59 -3.77
C GLY A 37 -4.11 -8.98 -5.17
N VAL A 38 -4.94 -9.51 -6.06
CA VAL A 38 -5.00 -9.05 -7.45
C VAL A 38 -6.43 -8.75 -7.83
N ALA A 39 -6.67 -7.52 -8.29
CA ALA A 39 -7.93 -7.12 -8.92
C ALA A 39 -7.80 -7.08 -10.45
N LYS A 40 -8.92 -7.29 -11.14
CA LYS A 40 -9.00 -7.18 -12.60
C LYS A 40 -9.24 -5.72 -12.99
N GLY A 41 -8.55 -5.19 -14.00
CA GLY A 41 -8.59 -3.75 -14.29
C GLY A 41 -9.88 -3.19 -14.84
N ASP A 42 -10.82 -4.04 -15.26
CA ASP A 42 -12.18 -3.68 -15.66
C ASP A 42 -13.24 -4.00 -14.60
N ASP A 43 -12.83 -4.23 -13.35
CA ASP A 43 -13.79 -4.43 -12.27
C ASP A 43 -14.66 -3.17 -12.08
N PRO A 44 -16.01 -3.28 -12.11
CA PRO A 44 -16.90 -2.14 -11.95
C PRO A 44 -16.71 -1.36 -10.64
N ILE A 45 -16.08 -1.96 -9.62
CA ILE A 45 -15.79 -1.30 -8.35
C ILE A 45 -14.94 -0.04 -8.52
N PHE A 46 -14.09 0.04 -9.55
CA PHE A 46 -13.24 1.21 -9.80
C PHE A 46 -14.05 2.45 -10.17
N GLU A 47 -15.15 2.28 -10.91
CA GLU A 47 -16.10 3.38 -11.17
C GLU A 47 -16.79 3.80 -9.88
N LYS A 48 -17.15 2.84 -9.02
CA LYS A 48 -17.76 3.15 -7.73
C LYS A 48 -16.82 3.97 -6.83
N PHE A 49 -15.51 3.75 -6.91
CA PHE A 49 -14.53 4.56 -6.17
C PHE A 49 -14.53 6.03 -6.55
N LYS A 50 -14.91 6.38 -7.79
CA LYS A 50 -15.07 7.79 -8.19
C LYS A 50 -16.24 8.46 -7.49
N GLU A 51 -17.25 7.70 -7.10
CA GLU A 51 -18.38 8.21 -6.32
C GLU A 51 -18.07 8.30 -4.82
N VAL A 52 -17.40 7.29 -4.25
CA VAL A 52 -17.19 7.20 -2.79
C VAL A 52 -15.92 7.90 -2.30
N VAL A 53 -14.86 7.93 -3.11
CA VAL A 53 -13.61 8.62 -2.78
C VAL A 53 -13.62 10.04 -3.33
N GLY A 54 -13.96 10.18 -4.60
CA GLY A 54 -14.03 11.45 -5.30
C GLY A 54 -13.81 11.30 -6.81
N PRO A 55 -14.35 12.21 -7.63
CA PRO A 55 -14.32 12.09 -9.09
C PRO A 55 -12.90 12.10 -9.68
N GLU A 56 -11.92 12.64 -8.95
CA GLU A 56 -10.51 12.63 -9.32
C GLU A 56 -9.82 11.27 -9.07
N HIS A 57 -10.48 10.31 -8.43
CA HIS A 57 -9.92 8.97 -8.26
C HIS A 57 -9.79 8.27 -9.62
N PHE A 58 -8.59 7.77 -9.92
CA PHE A 58 -8.31 7.06 -11.15
C PHE A 58 -8.94 5.67 -11.13
N THR A 59 -9.47 5.28 -12.27
CA THR A 59 -9.59 3.85 -12.63
C THR A 59 -8.20 3.31 -13.03
N PRO A 60 -8.01 1.98 -13.10
CA PRO A 60 -6.74 1.39 -13.50
C PRO A 60 -6.27 1.86 -14.88
N VAL A 61 -7.17 1.97 -15.85
CA VAL A 61 -6.83 2.46 -17.20
C VAL A 61 -6.51 3.96 -17.23
N GLU A 62 -7.16 4.75 -16.36
CA GLU A 62 -6.83 6.17 -16.23
C GLU A 62 -5.44 6.36 -15.63
N LEU A 63 -5.09 5.63 -14.56
CA LEU A 63 -3.75 5.66 -13.99
C LEU A 63 -2.70 5.20 -15.01
N TRP A 64 -2.97 4.10 -15.73
CA TRP A 64 -2.10 3.57 -16.78
C TRP A 64 -1.75 4.62 -17.84
N ARG A 65 -2.78 5.25 -18.41
CA ARG A 65 -2.63 6.31 -19.42
C ARG A 65 -1.97 7.57 -18.85
N ALA A 66 -2.32 7.97 -17.62
CA ALA A 66 -1.73 9.13 -16.98
C ALA A 66 -0.21 8.95 -16.77
N CYS A 67 0.24 7.73 -16.48
CA CYS A 67 1.66 7.36 -16.42
C CYS A 67 2.34 7.24 -17.80
N GLY A 68 1.70 7.66 -18.89
CA GLY A 68 2.29 7.71 -20.24
C GLY A 68 2.38 6.36 -20.93
N GLN A 69 1.64 5.34 -20.47
CA GLN A 69 1.60 4.05 -21.12
C GLN A 69 0.67 4.05 -22.34
N ASP A 70 0.93 3.15 -23.29
CA ASP A 70 0.13 2.98 -24.50
C ASP A 70 -1.32 2.57 -24.19
N GLU A 71 -2.20 2.77 -25.17
CA GLU A 71 -3.59 2.37 -25.06
C GLU A 71 -3.72 0.85 -24.82
N GLU A 72 -4.43 0.50 -23.74
CA GLU A 72 -4.63 -0.87 -23.33
C GLU A 72 -6.09 -1.08 -22.92
N SER A 73 -6.60 -2.30 -23.13
CA SER A 73 -7.93 -2.68 -22.65
C SER A 73 -7.91 -2.78 -21.12
N PRO A 74 -8.87 -2.16 -20.40
CA PRO A 74 -8.97 -2.32 -18.95
C PRO A 74 -9.01 -3.81 -18.51
N SER A 75 -9.57 -4.68 -19.34
CA SER A 75 -9.66 -6.12 -19.09
C SER A 75 -8.32 -6.86 -19.12
N ASN A 76 -7.30 -6.28 -19.75
CA ASN A 76 -5.92 -6.80 -19.80
C ASN A 76 -5.08 -6.35 -18.60
N LEU A 77 -5.49 -5.27 -17.92
CA LEU A 77 -4.78 -4.76 -16.74
C LEU A 77 -5.04 -5.64 -15.51
N ARG A 78 -4.02 -5.74 -14.66
CA ARG A 78 -4.08 -6.41 -13.35
C ARG A 78 -3.50 -5.48 -12.30
N ILE A 79 -4.17 -5.38 -11.16
CA ILE A 79 -3.79 -4.48 -10.07
C ILE A 79 -3.31 -5.33 -8.92
N LEU A 80 -2.00 -5.35 -8.70
CA LEU A 80 -1.39 -5.96 -7.54
C LEU A 80 -1.51 -5.02 -6.35
N SER A 81 -2.23 -5.44 -5.31
CA SER A 81 -2.26 -4.77 -4.01
C SER A 81 -1.32 -5.49 -3.06
N ILE A 82 -0.50 -4.73 -2.33
CA ILE A 82 0.47 -5.23 -1.36
C ILE A 82 0.15 -4.59 -0.01
N VAL A 83 -0.19 -5.41 0.97
CA VAL A 83 -0.35 -5.01 2.37
C VAL A 83 0.98 -5.25 3.08
N PHE A 84 1.33 -4.33 3.97
CA PHE A 84 2.58 -4.30 4.74
C PHE A 84 2.26 -4.49 6.23
N PRO A 85 2.13 -5.73 6.73
CA PRO A 85 1.77 -5.96 8.12
C PRO A 85 2.96 -5.67 9.03
N TYR A 86 2.77 -4.88 10.09
CA TYR A 86 3.82 -4.68 11.10
C TYR A 86 4.17 -6.00 11.79
N VAL A 87 5.45 -6.19 12.15
CA VAL A 87 5.88 -7.32 12.99
C VAL A 87 5.25 -7.24 14.38
N ASP A 88 5.08 -8.40 15.04
CA ASP A 88 4.44 -8.51 16.36
C ASP A 88 5.04 -7.55 17.39
N ARG A 89 6.36 -7.38 17.40
CA ARG A 89 7.03 -6.42 18.30
C ARG A 89 6.43 -5.01 18.17
N ILE A 90 6.35 -4.48 16.95
CA ILE A 90 5.79 -3.15 16.71
C ILE A 90 4.31 -3.14 17.11
N ARG A 91 3.55 -4.20 16.81
CA ARG A 91 2.13 -4.28 17.15
C ARG A 91 1.85 -4.27 18.64
N GLU A 92 2.61 -5.04 19.40
CA GLU A 92 2.45 -5.16 20.84
C GLU A 92 2.90 -3.88 21.56
N GLU A 93 4.10 -3.37 21.24
CA GLU A 93 4.61 -2.13 21.84
C GLU A 93 3.80 -0.88 21.41
N SER A 94 3.08 -0.92 20.28
CA SER A 94 2.21 0.20 19.85
C SER A 94 0.97 0.39 20.71
N LYS A 95 0.60 -0.60 21.54
CA LYS A 95 -0.53 -0.50 22.48
C LYS A 95 -0.23 0.48 23.62
N ASP A 96 1.06 0.74 23.89
CA ASP A 96 1.53 1.62 24.96
C ASP A 96 1.54 3.09 24.50
N PHE A 97 0.34 3.64 24.30
CA PHE A 97 0.17 5.04 23.91
C PHE A 97 0.70 6.00 24.98
N ILE A 98 1.20 7.15 24.52
CA ILE A 98 1.69 8.20 25.42
C ILE A 98 0.52 9.11 25.78
N GLU A 99 0.17 9.14 27.05
CA GLU A 99 -0.96 9.92 27.56
C GLU A 99 -0.49 11.27 28.13
N PHE A 100 -0.97 12.36 27.54
CA PHE A 100 -0.83 13.71 28.06
C PHE A 100 -2.21 14.24 28.49
N PRO A 101 -2.29 15.26 29.38
CA PRO A 101 -3.56 15.76 29.91
C PRO A 101 -4.61 16.22 28.88
N ARG A 102 -4.21 16.49 27.62
CA ARG A 102 -5.08 17.00 26.55
C ARG A 102 -4.96 16.23 25.25
N VAL A 103 -4.06 15.26 25.16
CA VAL A 103 -3.77 14.54 23.92
C VAL A 103 -3.23 13.16 24.20
N LYS A 104 -3.62 12.20 23.38
CA LYS A 104 -3.06 10.86 23.34
C LYS A 104 -2.21 10.74 22.08
N LEU A 105 -0.93 10.48 22.25
CA LEU A 105 0.00 10.27 21.14
C LEU A 105 0.19 8.76 20.92
N PRO A 106 0.47 8.35 19.67
CA PRO A 106 0.89 6.97 19.41
C PRO A 106 2.21 6.67 20.15
N ALA A 107 2.46 5.39 20.40
CA ALA A 107 3.76 4.95 20.91
C ALA A 107 4.89 5.37 19.95
N ASP A 108 6.08 5.62 20.50
CA ASP A 108 7.24 6.01 19.71
C ASP A 108 7.57 4.98 18.62
N ILE A 109 7.49 3.69 18.97
CA ILE A 109 7.79 2.58 18.05
C ILE A 109 6.88 2.57 16.81
N TYR A 110 5.61 2.95 16.95
CA TYR A 110 4.70 3.10 15.82
C TYR A 110 5.16 4.23 14.89
N SER A 111 5.49 5.38 15.49
CA SER A 111 5.93 6.56 14.75
C SER A 111 7.25 6.29 14.01
N LEU A 112 8.17 5.56 14.65
CA LEU A 112 9.40 5.09 14.03
C LEU A 112 9.10 4.14 12.87
N GLY A 113 8.35 3.06 13.12
CA GLY A 113 7.98 2.09 12.09
C GLY A 113 7.35 2.77 10.88
N ARG A 114 6.38 3.66 11.09
CA ARG A 114 5.72 4.42 10.04
C ARG A 114 6.67 5.31 9.23
N ASN A 115 7.58 6.02 9.88
CA ASN A 115 8.48 6.96 9.20
C ASN A 115 9.56 6.23 8.39
N TYR A 116 10.18 5.21 8.97
CA TYR A 116 11.20 4.40 8.27
C TYR A 116 10.58 3.54 7.15
N ALA A 117 9.33 3.11 7.30
CA ALA A 117 8.61 2.31 6.31
C ALA A 117 8.34 3.01 4.98
N ASN A 118 8.21 4.35 4.95
CA ASN A 118 7.75 5.04 3.75
C ASN A 118 8.69 4.83 2.55
N GLU A 119 10.00 4.85 2.78
CA GLU A 119 10.97 4.58 1.72
C GLU A 119 10.95 3.13 1.28
N PHE A 120 10.74 2.18 2.22
CA PHE A 120 10.59 0.78 1.84
C PHE A 120 9.35 0.51 0.98
N LYS A 121 8.22 1.18 1.24
CA LYS A 121 7.02 1.06 0.40
C LYS A 121 7.27 1.56 -1.02
N LYS A 122 7.90 2.72 -1.17
CA LYS A 122 8.30 3.26 -2.48
C LYS A 122 9.27 2.32 -3.19
N GLU A 123 10.26 1.80 -2.48
CA GLU A 123 11.20 0.84 -3.05
C GLU A 123 10.51 -0.45 -3.48
N THR A 124 9.54 -0.93 -2.70
CA THR A 124 8.71 -2.09 -3.07
C THR A 124 7.98 -1.83 -4.38
N CYS A 125 7.41 -0.64 -4.58
CA CYS A 125 6.80 -0.27 -5.85
C CYS A 125 7.80 -0.27 -7.01
N ARG A 126 9.00 0.32 -6.83
CA ARG A 126 10.04 0.37 -7.88
C ARG A 126 10.56 -1.02 -8.25
N GLN A 127 10.89 -1.83 -7.26
CA GLN A 127 11.36 -3.20 -7.46
C GLN A 127 10.27 -4.06 -8.12
N SER A 128 8.99 -3.84 -7.76
CA SER A 128 7.88 -4.54 -8.41
C SER A 128 7.74 -4.17 -9.89
N ILE A 129 7.92 -2.89 -10.24
CA ILE A 129 7.92 -2.44 -11.64
C ILE A 129 9.04 -3.15 -12.41
N ASN A 130 10.28 -3.06 -11.92
CA ASN A 130 11.44 -3.72 -12.54
C ASN A 130 11.21 -5.23 -12.69
N PHE A 131 10.69 -5.88 -11.65
CA PHE A 131 10.38 -7.32 -11.67
C PHE A 131 9.42 -7.65 -12.82
N PHE A 132 8.34 -6.88 -13.01
CA PHE A 132 7.39 -7.14 -14.10
C PHE A 132 7.99 -6.85 -15.47
N GLU A 133 8.79 -5.77 -15.61
CA GLU A 133 9.48 -5.42 -16.85
C GLU A 133 10.48 -6.50 -17.29
N ASP A 134 11.27 -7.01 -16.35
CA ASP A 134 12.22 -8.12 -16.58
C ASP A 134 11.50 -9.42 -17.00
N HIS A 135 10.21 -9.53 -16.70
CA HIS A 135 9.34 -10.65 -17.10
C HIS A 135 8.48 -10.34 -18.33
N GLY A 136 8.73 -9.22 -19.03
CA GLY A 136 8.07 -8.85 -20.28
C GLY A 136 6.70 -8.19 -20.11
N TYR A 137 6.42 -7.63 -18.94
CA TYR A 137 5.19 -6.90 -18.65
C TYR A 137 5.50 -5.44 -18.32
N ASN A 138 4.76 -4.52 -18.91
CA ASN A 138 4.79 -3.12 -18.48
C ASN A 138 4.08 -2.98 -17.13
N ALA A 139 4.61 -2.14 -16.24
CA ALA A 139 4.05 -1.92 -14.91
C ALA A 139 4.16 -0.45 -14.48
N VAL A 140 3.19 0.02 -13.70
CA VAL A 140 3.19 1.37 -13.12
C VAL A 140 2.71 1.30 -11.68
N ALA A 141 3.16 2.25 -10.84
CA ALA A 141 2.69 2.37 -9.48
C ALA A 141 2.47 3.85 -9.12
N ALA A 142 1.26 4.17 -8.63
CA ALA A 142 0.88 5.54 -8.31
C ALA A 142 1.82 6.17 -7.28
N MET A 143 2.18 5.47 -6.20
CA MET A 143 3.00 6.00 -5.09
C MET A 143 4.34 6.61 -5.56
N VAL A 144 4.91 6.12 -6.66
CA VAL A 144 6.20 6.57 -7.21
C VAL A 144 6.06 7.32 -8.54
N SER A 145 4.84 7.63 -8.95
CA SER A 145 4.53 8.36 -10.18
C SER A 145 4.28 9.84 -9.89
N GLU A 146 4.65 10.70 -10.83
CA GLU A 146 4.39 12.15 -10.77
C GLU A 146 2.89 12.49 -10.84
N VAL A 147 2.06 11.57 -11.35
CA VAL A 147 0.62 11.80 -11.47
C VAL A 147 -0.13 11.62 -10.15
N PHE A 148 0.50 11.03 -9.13
CA PHE A 148 -0.14 10.86 -7.83
C PHE A 148 -0.33 12.20 -7.13
N SER A 149 -1.52 12.42 -6.62
CA SER A 149 -1.89 13.68 -5.99
C SER A 149 -2.84 13.47 -4.83
N ILE A 150 -2.70 14.33 -3.82
CA ILE A 150 -3.56 14.41 -2.66
C ILE A 150 -4.38 15.70 -2.77
N TYR A 151 -5.69 15.58 -2.60
CA TYR A 151 -6.67 16.64 -2.73
C TYR A 151 -7.29 16.92 -1.37
N THR A 152 -7.80 18.15 -1.22
CA THR A 152 -8.50 18.62 -0.02
C THR A 152 -9.89 19.11 -0.38
N LYS A 153 -10.92 18.36 0.03
CA LYS A 153 -12.33 18.79 -0.09
C LYS A 153 -13.11 18.27 1.11
N GLY A 154 -13.16 19.07 2.18
CA GLY A 154 -13.69 18.67 3.49
C GLY A 154 -12.75 17.75 4.26
N SER A 155 -12.20 16.71 3.61
CA SER A 155 -11.16 15.82 4.12
C SER A 155 -10.05 15.63 3.06
N PHE A 156 -8.97 14.93 3.44
CA PHE A 156 -7.89 14.53 2.55
C PHE A 156 -8.25 13.23 1.82
N TYR A 157 -8.06 13.20 0.50
CA TYR A 157 -8.14 12.00 -0.32
C TYR A 157 -7.10 12.05 -1.44
N SER A 158 -6.81 10.91 -2.07
CA SER A 158 -5.88 10.82 -3.19
C SER A 158 -6.60 10.39 -4.47
N ASN A 159 -6.01 10.72 -5.62
CA ASN A 159 -6.46 10.16 -6.91
C ASN A 159 -6.15 8.65 -7.05
N TRP A 160 -5.44 8.06 -6.09
CA TRP A 160 -5.25 6.62 -5.99
C TRP A 160 -5.23 6.19 -4.53
N SER A 161 -6.31 5.57 -4.06
CA SER A 161 -6.47 5.19 -2.66
C SER A 161 -6.07 3.75 -2.43
N GLU A 162 -4.90 3.53 -1.83
CA GLU A 162 -4.36 2.18 -1.58
C GLU A 162 -5.31 1.28 -0.77
N ARG A 163 -6.09 1.86 0.15
CA ARG A 163 -7.11 1.12 0.92
C ARG A 163 -8.23 0.58 0.04
N HIS A 164 -8.69 1.37 -0.92
CA HIS A 164 -9.73 0.96 -1.86
C HIS A 164 -9.20 -0.07 -2.86
N ILE A 165 -7.93 0.06 -3.27
CA ILE A 165 -7.28 -0.95 -4.10
C ILE A 165 -7.18 -2.29 -3.37
N ALA A 166 -6.82 -2.29 -2.09
CA ALA A 166 -6.79 -3.52 -1.28
C ALA A 166 -8.19 -4.12 -1.09
N TYR A 167 -9.23 -3.30 -0.93
CA TYR A 167 -10.62 -3.76 -0.94
C TYR A 167 -10.99 -4.42 -2.28
N ALA A 168 -10.69 -3.78 -3.42
CA ALA A 168 -10.94 -4.34 -4.75
C ALA A 168 -10.19 -5.65 -5.00
N ALA A 169 -8.99 -5.79 -4.42
CA ALA A 169 -8.19 -7.00 -4.46
C ALA A 169 -8.64 -8.09 -3.47
N GLY A 170 -9.72 -7.88 -2.73
CA GLY A 170 -10.27 -8.84 -1.77
C GLY A 170 -9.45 -9.01 -0.49
N LEU A 171 -8.59 -8.05 -0.15
CA LEU A 171 -7.68 -8.15 0.99
C LEU A 171 -8.28 -7.71 2.33
N GLY A 172 -9.48 -7.13 2.32
CA GLY A 172 -10.10 -6.64 3.54
C GLY A 172 -11.38 -5.86 3.32
N THR A 173 -11.95 -5.37 4.42
CA THR A 173 -13.17 -4.56 4.45
C THR A 173 -12.97 -3.29 5.26
N PHE A 174 -13.84 -2.30 5.08
CA PHE A 174 -13.77 -1.04 5.82
C PHE A 174 -14.46 -1.14 7.18
N SER A 175 -13.80 -0.59 8.20
CA SER A 175 -14.35 -0.39 9.54
C SER A 175 -15.33 0.80 9.57
N LEU A 176 -15.99 0.99 10.71
CA LEU A 176 -16.81 2.19 10.99
C LEU A 176 -16.00 3.51 11.02
N THR A 177 -14.67 3.42 11.06
CA THR A 177 -13.74 4.56 11.09
C THR A 177 -12.95 4.70 9.78
N ASP A 178 -13.45 4.10 8.70
CA ASP A 178 -12.84 4.07 7.38
C ASP A 178 -11.45 3.39 7.34
N ALA A 179 -11.05 2.68 8.40
CA ALA A 179 -9.83 1.90 8.39
C ALA A 179 -10.05 0.61 7.59
N LEU A 180 -9.08 0.22 6.76
CA LEU A 180 -9.12 -1.09 6.11
C LEU A 180 -8.69 -2.16 7.13
N ILE A 181 -9.54 -3.16 7.33
CA ILE A 181 -9.28 -4.35 8.15
C ILE A 181 -8.96 -5.51 7.21
N THR A 182 -7.74 -6.02 7.31
CA THR A 182 -7.24 -7.21 6.58
C THR A 182 -7.22 -8.43 7.50
N GLU A 183 -6.80 -9.59 7.00
CA GLU A 183 -6.54 -10.77 7.84
C GLU A 183 -5.43 -10.53 8.89
N ALA A 184 -4.50 -9.59 8.64
CA ALA A 184 -3.52 -9.13 9.62
C ALA A 184 -4.06 -8.05 10.58
N GLY A 185 -5.36 -7.72 10.49
CA GLY A 185 -6.00 -6.63 11.19
C GLY A 185 -5.87 -5.28 10.45
N TYR A 186 -6.01 -4.20 11.20
CA TYR A 186 -5.83 -2.82 10.73
C TYR A 186 -4.58 -2.19 11.37
N ASN A 187 -4.25 -0.95 11.03
CA ASN A 187 -3.13 -0.22 11.65
C ASN A 187 -3.22 -0.27 13.18
N VAL A 188 -2.08 -0.55 13.81
CA VAL A 188 -1.88 -0.68 15.27
C VAL A 188 -2.39 0.52 16.06
#